data_AF-A0A375GCX3-F1
#
_entry.id   AF-A0A375GCX3-F1
#
_cell.length_a   1.000
_cell.length_b   1.000
_cell.length_c   1.000
_cell.angle_alpha   90.00
_cell.angle_beta   90.00
_cell.angle_gamma   90.00
#
_symmetry.space_group_name_H-M   'P 1'
#
loop_
_entity.id
_entity.type
_entity.pdbx_description
1 polymer ?
#
loop_
_entity_poly.entity_id
_entity_poly.type
_entity_poly.pdbx_seq_one_letter_code
_entity_poly.pdbx_strand_id
1 'polypeptide(L)'
;MIPNASGASDAPAAAGKTGSTHTASARRKPREPLAPDPAVADGGFDPHVPNVDYGVLDSLIGYAIRRAQIRIYEDFVLSLSQWQITPPRFSALVIISRNPHLKLTELAHILGIARSGAVLLVDALEEMKLVARRPAAGDRRAYSLVLTPSGRKTLDAATRAVVEHDAHVGSALSDSDQATLKSLLSRLAPPRAG
;
A
#
# COMPACT_ATOMS: atom_id res chain seq x y z
N MET A 1 -29.75 59.27 -45.88
CA MET A 1 -29.16 60.52 -45.34
C MET A 1 -27.80 60.15 -44.78
N ILE A 2 -26.73 60.54 -45.48
CA ILE A 2 -25.31 60.42 -45.09
C ILE A 2 -24.99 61.57 -44.06
N PRO A 3 -23.81 61.72 -43.41
CA PRO A 3 -22.60 60.88 -43.39
C PRO A 3 -21.74 60.84 -42.07
N ASN A 4 -20.66 60.04 -42.16
CA ASN A 4 -19.25 60.27 -41.76
C ASN A 4 -18.80 60.50 -40.31
N ALA A 5 -17.76 59.73 -39.93
CA ALA A 5 -16.31 60.10 -39.88
C ALA A 5 -15.58 58.98 -39.10
N SER A 6 -14.54 58.25 -39.54
CA SER A 6 -13.28 58.51 -40.25
C SER A 6 -12.31 59.51 -39.58
N GLY A 7 -11.12 59.01 -39.21
CA GLY A 7 -9.94 59.75 -38.72
C GLY A 7 -9.25 58.96 -37.59
N ALA A 8 -8.20 58.17 -37.87
CA ALA A 8 -6.77 58.55 -37.91
C ALA A 8 -6.21 58.83 -36.50
N SER A 9 -5.00 58.49 -36.05
CA SER A 9 -3.78 57.88 -36.59
C SER A 9 -2.87 57.59 -35.36
N ASP A 10 -1.73 56.95 -35.61
CA ASP A 10 -0.46 56.98 -34.85
C ASP A 10 -0.05 55.74 -34.04
N ALA A 11 0.95 55.07 -34.60
CA ALA A 11 1.84 54.05 -34.04
C ALA A 11 2.82 54.68 -33.00
N PRO A 12 3.64 53.94 -32.19
CA PRO A 12 4.69 53.05 -32.71
C PRO A 12 5.04 51.82 -31.83
N ALA A 13 6.06 51.10 -32.31
CA ALA A 13 6.65 49.84 -31.88
C ALA A 13 7.18 49.75 -30.43
N ALA A 14 7.21 48.51 -29.90
CA ALA A 14 8.27 48.05 -29.00
C ALA A 14 8.38 46.51 -28.97
N ALA A 15 9.57 46.01 -29.30
CA ALA A 15 10.01 44.64 -29.07
C ALA A 15 10.40 44.46 -27.58
N GLY A 16 10.13 43.28 -26.98
CA GLY A 16 10.55 43.01 -25.60
C GLY A 16 10.17 41.64 -25.03
N LYS A 17 11.01 40.64 -25.33
CA LYS A 17 11.57 39.61 -24.42
C LYS A 17 10.70 38.92 -23.35
N THR A 18 10.64 37.58 -23.48
CA THR A 18 10.89 36.54 -22.46
C THR A 18 10.30 36.69 -21.05
N GLY A 19 9.48 35.71 -20.63
CA GLY A 19 9.11 35.53 -19.23
C GLY A 19 8.42 34.19 -18.96
N SER A 20 9.22 33.15 -18.78
CA SER A 20 8.79 31.89 -18.18
C SER A 20 8.23 32.16 -16.78
N THR A 21 7.02 31.67 -16.47
CA THR A 21 6.58 31.55 -15.07
C THR A 21 6.08 30.13 -14.81
N HIS A 22 6.96 29.39 -14.15
CA HIS A 22 6.65 28.21 -13.36
C HIS A 22 5.48 28.48 -12.42
N THR A 23 4.32 27.87 -12.67
CA THR A 23 3.32 27.70 -11.60
C THR A 23 3.77 26.55 -10.71
N ALA A 24 4.27 26.91 -9.53
CA ALA A 24 4.61 25.99 -8.45
C ALA A 24 3.41 25.11 -8.09
N SER A 25 3.59 23.79 -8.25
CA SER A 25 2.63 22.79 -7.80
C SER A 25 2.60 22.76 -6.27
N ALA A 26 1.52 23.27 -5.70
CA ALA A 26 1.28 23.26 -4.26
C ALA A 26 1.39 21.81 -3.72
N ARG A 27 2.28 21.59 -2.75
CA ARG A 27 2.40 20.33 -2.01
C ARG A 27 1.02 19.93 -1.48
N ARG A 28 0.43 18.89 -2.06
CA ARG A 28 -0.77 18.26 -1.50
C ARG A 28 -0.42 17.70 -0.11
N LYS A 29 -1.24 18.03 0.89
CA LYS A 29 -1.18 17.40 2.22
C LYS A 29 -1.17 15.87 2.08
N PRO A 30 -0.37 15.14 2.86
CA PRO A 30 -0.43 13.68 2.89
C PRO A 30 -1.87 13.26 3.16
N ARG A 31 -2.44 12.44 2.28
CA ARG A 31 -3.71 11.77 2.58
C ARG A 31 -3.44 10.78 3.70
N GLU A 32 -4.21 10.90 4.76
CA GLU A 32 -4.21 10.00 5.89
C GLU A 32 -4.31 8.54 5.38
N PRO A 33 -3.48 7.62 5.89
CA PRO A 33 -3.50 6.23 5.45
C PRO A 33 -4.91 5.64 5.54
N LEU A 34 -5.28 4.84 4.55
CA LEU A 34 -6.52 4.07 4.58
C LEU A 34 -6.40 3.07 5.74
N ALA A 35 -7.07 3.40 6.84
CA ALA A 35 -6.89 2.92 8.22
C ALA A 35 -5.63 3.49 8.91
N PRO A 36 -5.77 4.13 10.09
CA PRO A 36 -4.61 4.42 10.93
C PRO A 36 -3.85 3.11 11.15
N ASP A 37 -2.52 3.15 11.04
CA ASP A 37 -1.67 2.14 11.70
C ASP A 37 -2.23 2.04 13.12
N PRO A 38 -2.71 0.86 13.59
CA PRO A 38 -3.25 0.78 14.94
C PRO A 38 -2.15 1.33 15.83
N ALA A 39 -2.45 2.50 16.42
CA ALA A 39 -1.48 3.23 17.20
C ALA A 39 -0.97 2.23 18.22
N VAL A 40 0.34 1.97 18.20
CA VAL A 40 1.01 1.21 19.26
C VAL A 40 1.02 2.12 20.48
N ALA A 41 -0.16 2.37 21.04
CA ALA A 41 -0.31 2.91 22.37
C ALA A 41 0.19 1.83 23.33
N ASP A 42 0.87 2.25 24.40
CA ASP A 42 1.47 1.35 25.39
C ASP A 42 0.48 0.24 25.78
N GLY A 43 0.77 -1.00 25.38
CA GLY A 43 -0.01 -2.20 25.69
C GLY A 43 -0.55 -3.02 24.52
N GLY A 44 -0.60 -2.47 23.29
CA GLY A 44 -1.17 -3.17 22.12
C GLY A 44 -2.70 -3.35 22.19
N PHE A 45 -3.30 -3.95 21.16
CA PHE A 45 -4.75 -4.17 21.09
C PHE A 45 -5.18 -5.40 21.89
N ASP A 46 -6.01 -5.18 22.91
CA ASP A 46 -6.75 -6.24 23.59
C ASP A 46 -8.08 -6.53 22.86
N PRO A 47 -8.25 -7.72 22.25
CA PRO A 47 -9.49 -8.07 21.57
C PRO A 47 -10.69 -8.20 22.52
N HIS A 48 -10.49 -8.45 23.82
CA HIS A 48 -11.58 -8.63 24.76
C HIS A 48 -11.16 -8.28 26.19
N VAL A 49 -11.37 -7.02 26.58
CA VAL A 49 -11.09 -6.53 27.93
C VAL A 49 -12.09 -7.15 28.92
N PRO A 50 -11.64 -7.69 30.07
CA PRO A 50 -12.55 -8.22 31.08
C PRO A 50 -13.53 -7.17 31.61
N ASN A 51 -14.75 -7.61 31.94
CA ASN A 51 -15.82 -6.77 32.52
C ASN A 51 -16.37 -5.67 31.61
N VAL A 52 -16.16 -5.77 30.31
CA VAL A 52 -16.82 -4.92 29.30
C VAL A 52 -17.93 -5.73 28.62
N ASP A 53 -19.13 -5.14 28.54
CA ASP A 53 -20.22 -5.68 27.72
C ASP A 53 -20.11 -5.13 26.30
N TYR A 54 -19.78 -6.02 25.36
CA TYR A 54 -19.65 -5.68 23.94
C TYR A 54 -20.98 -5.82 23.17
N GLY A 55 -22.05 -6.31 23.81
CA GLY A 55 -23.38 -6.44 23.24
C GLY A 55 -23.40 -7.18 21.90
N VAL A 56 -24.01 -6.57 20.88
CA VAL A 56 -24.12 -7.16 19.54
C VAL A 56 -22.76 -7.51 18.93
N LEU A 57 -21.67 -6.82 19.30
CA LEU A 57 -20.35 -7.01 18.69
C LEU A 57 -19.79 -8.42 18.91
N ASP A 58 -20.11 -9.09 20.02
CA ASP A 58 -19.67 -10.46 20.28
C ASP A 58 -20.35 -11.50 19.39
N SER A 59 -21.51 -11.16 18.81
CA SER A 59 -22.24 -12.04 17.89
C SER A 59 -21.86 -11.85 16.43
N LEU A 60 -21.16 -10.75 16.08
CA LEU A 60 -20.88 -10.39 14.70
C LEU A 60 -19.59 -11.05 14.17
N ILE A 61 -19.74 -11.96 13.21
CA ILE A 61 -18.59 -12.64 12.57
C ILE A 61 -17.57 -11.67 11.97
N GLY A 62 -18.01 -10.61 11.31
CA GLY A 62 -17.12 -9.61 10.72
C GLY A 62 -16.30 -8.86 11.77
N TYR A 63 -16.87 -8.64 12.96
CA TYR A 63 -16.17 -8.00 14.07
C TYR A 63 -15.17 -8.95 14.72
N ALA A 64 -15.52 -10.22 14.90
CA ALA A 64 -14.59 -11.25 15.36
C ALA A 64 -13.36 -11.37 14.44
N ILE A 65 -13.56 -11.39 13.11
CA ILE A 65 -12.48 -11.39 12.12
C ILE A 65 -11.60 -10.15 12.27
N ARG A 66 -12.20 -8.96 12.40
CA ARG A 66 -11.46 -7.71 12.59
C ARG A 66 -10.59 -7.75 13.84
N ARG A 67 -11.11 -8.21 14.98
CA ARG A 67 -10.36 -8.30 16.24
C ARG A 67 -9.14 -9.23 16.11
N ALA A 68 -9.36 -10.42 15.54
CA ALA A 68 -8.28 -11.36 15.27
C ALA A 68 -7.23 -10.75 14.31
N GLN A 69 -7.69 -10.12 13.23
CA GLN A 69 -6.81 -9.49 12.24
C GLN A 69 -5.95 -8.39 12.85
N ILE A 70 -6.48 -7.52 13.72
CA ILE A 70 -5.70 -6.48 14.38
C ILE A 70 -4.61 -7.09 15.24
N ARG A 71 -4.95 -8.05 16.11
CA ARG A 71 -3.97 -8.68 17.01
C ARG A 71 -2.85 -9.41 16.25
N ILE A 72 -3.20 -10.11 15.18
CA ILE A 72 -2.24 -10.79 14.29
C ILE A 72 -1.34 -9.77 13.58
N TYR A 73 -1.92 -8.66 13.11
CA TYR A 73 -1.18 -7.59 12.42
C TYR A 73 -0.15 -6.92 13.35
N GLU A 74 -0.51 -6.63 14.60
CA GLU A 74 0.43 -6.07 15.58
C GLU A 74 1.60 -7.00 15.84
N ASP A 75 1.33 -8.28 16.04
CA ASP A 75 2.36 -9.29 16.28
C ASP A 75 3.29 -9.48 15.07
N PHE A 76 2.74 -9.42 13.85
CA PHE A 76 3.52 -9.40 12.62
C PHE A 76 4.46 -8.19 12.56
N VAL A 77 3.95 -6.98 12.85
CA VAL A 77 4.75 -5.75 12.81
C VAL A 77 5.89 -5.83 13.83
N LEU A 78 5.64 -6.35 15.03
CA LEU A 78 6.68 -6.58 16.04
C LEU A 78 7.73 -7.58 15.53
N SER A 79 7.30 -8.70 14.95
CA SER A 79 8.16 -9.76 14.41
C SER A 79 9.11 -9.29 13.31
N LEU A 80 8.71 -8.27 12.53
CA LEU A 80 9.51 -7.72 11.43
C LEU A 80 10.07 -6.32 11.70
N SER A 81 9.94 -5.81 12.92
CA SER A 81 10.34 -4.45 13.32
C SER A 81 11.80 -4.13 12.97
N GLN A 82 12.70 -5.10 13.12
CA GLN A 82 14.13 -4.96 12.79
C GLN A 82 14.41 -4.61 11.32
N TRP A 83 13.51 -4.96 10.40
CA TRP A 83 13.60 -4.63 8.97
C TRP A 83 12.70 -3.47 8.56
N GLN A 84 11.90 -2.92 9.50
CA GLN A 84 10.86 -1.92 9.24
C GLN A 84 9.88 -2.35 8.13
N ILE A 85 9.58 -3.65 8.08
CA ILE A 85 8.65 -4.24 7.11
C ILE A 85 7.28 -4.41 7.75
N THR A 86 6.27 -3.80 7.12
CA THR A 86 4.86 -3.99 7.45
C THR A 86 4.25 -5.11 6.60
N PRO A 87 3.08 -5.67 6.95
CA PRO A 87 2.43 -6.71 6.14
C PRO A 87 2.25 -6.35 4.65
N PRO A 88 1.78 -5.14 4.27
CA PRO A 88 1.69 -4.77 2.85
C PRO A 88 3.05 -4.72 2.14
N ARG A 89 4.12 -4.30 2.85
CA ARG A 89 5.49 -4.30 2.31
C ARG A 89 6.00 -5.71 2.09
N PHE A 90 5.78 -6.60 3.06
CA PHE A 90 6.13 -8.02 2.93
C PHE A 90 5.42 -8.67 1.74
N SER A 91 4.10 -8.52 1.63
CA SER A 91 3.32 -9.04 0.51
C SER A 91 3.84 -8.52 -0.83
N ALA A 92 4.12 -7.21 -0.93
CA ALA A 92 4.68 -6.62 -2.15
C ALA A 92 6.05 -7.23 -2.51
N LEU A 93 6.96 -7.40 -1.55
CA LEU A 93 8.27 -8.02 -1.78
C LEU A 93 8.13 -9.46 -2.27
N VAL A 94 7.27 -10.27 -1.65
CA VAL A 94 6.98 -11.65 -2.08
C VAL A 94 6.47 -11.67 -3.52
N ILE A 95 5.45 -10.86 -3.82
CA ILE A 95 4.83 -10.81 -5.15
C ILE A 95 5.84 -10.34 -6.21
N ILE A 96 6.59 -9.27 -5.96
CA ILE A 96 7.63 -8.77 -6.88
C ILE A 96 8.72 -9.83 -7.09
N SER A 97 9.11 -10.57 -6.04
CA SER A 97 10.14 -11.61 -6.15
C SER A 97 9.75 -12.76 -7.09
N ARG A 98 8.46 -13.12 -7.10
CA ARG A 98 7.92 -14.25 -7.87
C ARG A 98 7.48 -13.89 -9.28
N ASN A 99 7.35 -12.60 -9.57
CA ASN A 99 6.82 -12.11 -10.84
C ASN A 99 7.78 -11.07 -11.44
N PRO A 100 8.89 -11.50 -12.08
CA PRO A 100 9.72 -10.60 -12.86
C PRO A 100 8.86 -9.89 -13.90
N HIS A 101 9.05 -8.58 -14.06
CA HIS A 101 8.27 -7.72 -14.98
C HIS A 101 6.90 -7.22 -14.49
N LEU A 102 6.50 -7.55 -13.26
CA LEU A 102 5.23 -7.07 -12.70
C LEU A 102 5.12 -5.54 -12.75
N LYS A 103 4.00 -5.05 -13.28
CA LYS A 103 3.68 -3.62 -13.36
C LYS A 103 3.04 -3.15 -12.06
N LEU A 104 3.17 -1.86 -11.78
CA LEU A 104 2.57 -1.23 -10.60
C LEU A 104 1.04 -1.41 -10.54
N THR A 105 0.35 -1.34 -11.68
CA THR A 105 -1.11 -1.51 -11.76
C THR A 105 -1.55 -2.93 -11.41
N GLU A 106 -0.75 -3.92 -11.80
CA GLU A 106 -0.99 -5.33 -11.46
C GLU A 106 -0.74 -5.55 -9.98
N LEU A 107 0.36 -5.00 -9.43
CA LEU A 107 0.62 -5.06 -7.99
C LEU A 107 -0.51 -4.44 -7.16
N ALA A 108 -1.01 -3.27 -7.56
CA ALA A 108 -2.13 -2.60 -6.89
C ALA A 108 -3.39 -3.49 -6.87
N HIS A 109 -3.69 -4.12 -8.01
CA HIS A 109 -4.82 -5.04 -8.14
C HIS A 109 -4.67 -6.27 -7.24
N ILE A 110 -3.49 -6.91 -7.25
CA ILE A 110 -3.20 -8.11 -6.44
C ILE A 110 -3.29 -7.81 -4.94
N LEU A 111 -2.78 -6.65 -4.52
CA LEU A 111 -2.84 -6.23 -3.11
C LEU A 111 -4.20 -5.67 -2.70
N GLY A 112 -5.14 -5.49 -3.64
CA GLY A 112 -6.46 -4.91 -3.35
C GLY A 112 -6.40 -3.44 -2.92
N ILE A 113 -5.36 -2.70 -3.29
CA ILE A 113 -5.17 -1.29 -2.91
C ILE A 113 -5.33 -0.35 -4.11
N ALA A 114 -5.68 0.90 -3.84
CA ALA A 114 -5.70 1.93 -4.87
C ALA A 114 -4.31 2.13 -5.49
N ARG A 115 -4.24 2.51 -6.77
CA ARG A 115 -2.98 2.79 -7.48
C ARG A 115 -2.08 3.77 -6.73
N SER A 116 -2.66 4.82 -6.13
CA SER A 116 -1.90 5.78 -5.32
C SER A 116 -1.27 5.15 -4.08
N GLY A 117 -1.94 4.18 -3.45
CA GLY A 117 -1.37 3.41 -2.34
C GLY A 117 -0.21 2.53 -2.80
N ALA A 118 -0.34 1.88 -3.95
CA ALA A 118 0.75 1.09 -4.53
C ALA A 118 1.97 1.96 -4.89
N VAL A 119 1.77 3.20 -5.39
CA VAL A 119 2.87 4.16 -5.61
C VAL A 119 3.64 4.39 -4.31
N LEU A 120 2.95 4.81 -3.24
CA LEU A 120 3.56 5.09 -1.93
C LEU A 120 4.27 3.86 -1.35
N LEU A 121 3.68 2.67 -1.51
CA LEU A 121 4.26 1.42 -1.07
C LEU A 121 5.58 1.11 -1.78
N VAL A 122 5.61 1.26 -3.10
CA VAL A 122 6.82 1.01 -3.89
C VAL A 122 7.87 2.10 -3.63
N ASP A 123 7.48 3.37 -3.51
CA ASP A 123 8.41 4.46 -3.20
C ASP A 123 9.13 4.19 -1.87
N ALA A 124 8.39 3.79 -0.82
CA ALA A 124 8.99 3.40 0.45
C ALA A 124 9.97 2.22 0.31
N LEU A 125 9.62 1.21 -0.49
CA LEU A 125 10.51 0.05 -0.72
C LEU A 125 11.76 0.40 -1.56
N GLU A 126 11.67 1.39 -2.45
CA GLU A 126 12.84 1.93 -3.17
C GLU A 126 13.73 2.78 -2.26
N GLU A 127 13.14 3.62 -1.39
CA GLU A 127 13.87 4.39 -0.36
C GLU A 127 14.62 3.46 0.59
N MET A 128 14.04 2.32 0.95
CA MET A 128 14.68 1.26 1.72
C MET A 128 15.70 0.44 0.90
N LYS A 129 15.89 0.75 -0.39
CA LYS A 129 16.79 0.06 -1.34
C LYS A 129 16.45 -1.42 -1.53
N LEU A 130 15.21 -1.83 -1.30
CA LEU A 130 14.76 -3.22 -1.44
C LEU A 130 14.19 -3.51 -2.83
N VAL A 131 13.53 -2.53 -3.43
CA VAL A 131 12.96 -2.61 -4.78
C VAL A 131 13.67 -1.61 -5.69
N ALA A 132 13.65 -1.87 -7.00
CA ALA A 132 14.01 -0.91 -8.03
C ALA A 132 13.03 -1.00 -9.20
N ARG A 133 12.75 0.16 -9.81
CA ARG A 133 12.04 0.27 -11.09
C ARG A 133 13.02 0.10 -12.24
N ARG A 134 12.72 -0.81 -13.17
CA ARG A 134 13.47 -0.99 -14.42
C ARG A 134 12.59 -0.67 -15.62
N PRO A 135 13.13 -0.07 -16.69
CA PRO A 135 12.39 0.09 -17.94
C PRO A 135 11.86 -1.27 -18.41
N ALA A 136 10.58 -1.35 -18.75
CA ALA A 136 10.02 -2.56 -19.33
C ALA A 136 10.59 -2.78 -20.73
N ALA A 137 10.90 -4.04 -21.08
CA ALA A 137 11.30 -4.38 -22.42
C ALA A 137 10.14 -4.07 -23.39
N GLY A 138 10.38 -3.24 -24.40
CA GLY A 138 9.38 -2.88 -25.43
C GLY A 138 8.53 -1.64 -25.15
N ASP A 139 8.53 -1.09 -23.93
CA ASP A 139 7.82 0.16 -23.61
C ASP A 139 8.61 1.00 -22.59
N ARG A 140 9.29 2.04 -23.08
CA ARG A 140 10.09 2.97 -22.25
C ARG A 140 9.23 3.82 -21.30
N ARG A 141 7.91 3.86 -21.48
CA ARG A 141 6.97 4.56 -20.58
C ARG A 141 6.48 3.67 -19.45
N ALA A 142 6.70 2.36 -19.53
CA ALA A 142 6.36 1.40 -18.49
C ALA A 142 7.60 0.99 -17.69
N TYR A 143 7.43 0.85 -16.38
CA TYR A 143 8.45 0.31 -15.48
C TYR A 143 7.98 -1.03 -14.91
N SER A 144 8.90 -1.98 -14.83
CA SER A 144 8.75 -3.19 -14.04
C SER A 144 9.37 -3.03 -12.66
N LEU A 145 8.81 -3.72 -11.68
CA LEU A 145 9.34 -3.80 -10.33
C LEU A 145 10.27 -5.00 -10.22
N VAL A 146 11.45 -4.81 -9.63
CA VAL A 146 12.38 -5.90 -9.34
C VAL A 146 12.99 -5.75 -7.96
N LEU A 147 13.29 -6.86 -7.29
CA LEU A 147 14.08 -6.81 -6.06
C LEU A 147 15.55 -6.46 -6.36
N THR A 148 16.14 -5.66 -5.49
CA THR A 148 17.59 -5.47 -5.42
C THR A 148 18.26 -6.69 -4.74
N PRO A 149 19.59 -6.82 -4.79
CA PRO A 149 20.29 -7.83 -3.99
C PRO A 149 19.98 -7.71 -2.49
N SER A 150 19.92 -6.48 -1.96
CA SER A 150 19.50 -6.24 -0.57
C SER A 150 18.06 -6.66 -0.32
N GLY A 151 17.16 -6.35 -1.26
CA GLY A 151 15.75 -6.75 -1.20
C GLY A 151 15.56 -8.26 -1.09
N ARG A 152 16.31 -9.03 -1.89
CA ARG A 152 16.30 -10.50 -1.81
C ARG A 152 16.75 -11.00 -0.44
N LYS A 153 17.90 -10.54 0.05
CA LYS A 153 18.42 -10.93 1.38
C LYS A 153 17.45 -10.58 2.51
N THR A 154 16.86 -9.39 2.47
CA THR A 154 15.86 -8.97 3.46
C THR A 154 14.61 -9.82 3.36
N LEU A 155 14.11 -10.12 2.15
CA LEU A 155 12.95 -10.98 1.96
C LEU A 155 13.18 -12.40 2.51
N ASP A 156 14.36 -12.99 2.29
CA ASP A 156 14.68 -14.32 2.79
C ASP A 156 14.70 -14.37 4.34
N ALA A 157 15.20 -13.31 4.97
CA ALA A 157 15.19 -13.19 6.44
C ALA A 157 13.77 -12.95 6.97
N ALA A 158 13.03 -12.00 6.37
CA ALA A 158 11.66 -11.70 6.75
C ALA A 158 10.73 -12.89 6.56
N THR A 159 10.91 -13.67 5.48
CA THR A 159 10.08 -14.87 5.22
C THR A 159 10.21 -15.89 6.35
N ARG A 160 11.42 -16.11 6.88
CA ARG A 160 11.62 -17.01 8.02
C ARG A 160 10.89 -16.52 9.28
N ALA A 161 11.02 -15.23 9.59
CA ALA A 161 10.31 -14.63 10.72
C ALA A 161 8.78 -14.67 10.56
N VAL A 162 8.26 -14.46 9.34
CA VAL A 162 6.82 -14.57 9.06
C VAL A 162 6.32 -16.01 9.22
N VAL A 163 7.09 -17.01 8.78
CA VAL A 163 6.71 -18.43 8.96
C VAL A 163 6.70 -18.80 10.45
N GLU A 164 7.67 -18.34 11.22
CA GLU A 164 7.69 -18.54 12.68
C GLU A 164 6.51 -17.84 13.37
N HIS A 165 6.22 -16.60 12.98
CA HIS A 165 5.04 -15.87 13.44
C HIS A 165 3.73 -16.58 13.08
N ASP A 166 3.55 -17.06 11.84
CA ASP A 166 2.36 -17.79 11.41
C ASP A 166 2.17 -19.09 12.22
N ALA A 167 3.26 -19.81 12.49
CA ALA A 167 3.23 -20.99 13.35
C ALA A 167 2.85 -20.64 14.80
N HIS A 168 3.36 -19.53 15.34
CA HIS A 168 3.00 -19.06 16.68
C HIS A 168 1.51 -18.68 16.77
N VAL A 169 0.99 -17.90 15.82
CA VAL A 169 -0.43 -17.53 15.74
C VAL A 169 -1.31 -18.77 15.61
N GLY A 170 -0.91 -19.73 14.78
CA GLY A 170 -1.64 -20.98 14.57
C GLY A 170 -1.62 -21.94 15.76
N SER A 171 -0.66 -21.79 16.68
CA SER A 171 -0.44 -22.74 17.79
C SER A 171 -1.61 -22.89 18.76
N ALA A 172 -2.53 -21.92 18.80
CA ALA A 172 -3.77 -21.99 19.59
C ALA A 172 -4.82 -22.95 18.98
N LEU A 173 -4.60 -23.43 17.75
CA LEU A 173 -5.52 -24.25 16.98
C LEU A 173 -4.84 -25.57 16.57
N SER A 174 -5.60 -26.66 16.58
CA SER A 174 -5.16 -27.92 15.98
C SER A 174 -4.96 -27.77 14.46
N ASP A 175 -4.17 -28.65 13.83
CA ASP A 175 -3.98 -28.64 12.37
C ASP A 175 -5.31 -28.74 11.61
N SER A 176 -6.26 -29.52 12.13
CA SER A 176 -7.62 -29.62 11.56
C SER A 176 -8.43 -28.34 11.70
N ASP A 177 -8.31 -27.64 12.83
CA ASP A 177 -8.99 -26.36 13.04
C ASP A 177 -8.39 -25.27 12.14
N GLN A 178 -7.06 -25.25 11.99
CA GLN A 178 -6.39 -24.34 11.06
C GLN A 178 -6.84 -24.58 9.61
N ALA A 179 -6.91 -25.85 9.18
CA ALA A 179 -7.39 -26.18 7.84
C ALA A 179 -8.85 -25.76 7.63
N THR A 180 -9.69 -26.00 8.65
CA THR A 180 -11.11 -25.59 8.64
C THR A 180 -11.23 -24.07 8.58
N LEU A 181 -10.50 -23.33 9.41
CA LEU A 181 -10.49 -21.87 9.42
C LEU A 181 -10.07 -21.29 8.06
N LYS A 182 -8.98 -21.81 7.46
CA LYS A 182 -8.52 -21.39 6.12
C LYS A 182 -9.61 -21.61 5.05
N SER A 183 -10.31 -22.75 5.11
CA SER A 183 -11.43 -23.05 4.22
C SER A 183 -12.61 -22.08 4.41
N LEU A 184 -12.99 -21.81 5.67
CA LEU A 184 -14.08 -20.89 5.99
C LEU A 184 -13.77 -19.44 5.55
N LEU A 185 -12.55 -18.95 5.83
CA LEU A 185 -12.11 -17.63 5.39
C LEU A 185 -12.11 -17.49 3.86
N SER A 186 -11.70 -18.53 3.14
CA SER A 186 -11.72 -18.55 1.67
C SER A 186 -13.15 -18.45 1.11
N ARG A 187 -14.13 -19.04 1.81
CA ARG A 187 -15.56 -18.94 1.44
C ARG A 187 -16.14 -17.54 1.73
N LEU A 188 -15.62 -16.84 2.73
CA LEU A 188 -16.02 -15.46 3.04
C LEU A 188 -15.42 -14.42 2.07
N ALA A 189 -14.26 -14.73 1.48
CA ALA A 189 -13.55 -13.86 0.54
C ALA A 189 -13.31 -14.57 -0.82
N PRO A 190 -14.38 -14.96 -1.54
CA PRO A 190 -14.22 -15.60 -2.84
C PRO A 190 -13.57 -14.63 -3.84
N PRO A 191 -12.81 -15.13 -4.84
CA PRO A 191 -12.33 -14.31 -5.94
C PRO A 191 -13.51 -13.56 -6.58
N ARG A 192 -13.32 -12.28 -6.90
CA ARG A 192 -14.33 -11.57 -7.70
C ARG A 192 -14.42 -12.27 -9.06
N ALA A 193 -15.61 -12.69 -9.45
CA ALA A 193 -15.87 -13.11 -10.82
C ALA A 193 -15.56 -11.91 -11.74
N GLY A 194 -14.74 -12.15 -12.76
CA GLY A 194 -14.39 -11.15 -13.78
C GLY A 194 -15.53 -10.86 -14.73
#